data_AF-A0A524FPH2-F1
#
_entry.id   AF-A0A524FPH2-F1
#
_cell.length_a   1.000
_cell.length_b   1.000
_cell.length_c   1.000
_cell.angle_alpha   90.00
_cell.angle_beta   90.00
_cell.angle_gamma   90.00
#
_symmetry.space_group_name_H-M   'P 1'
#
loop_
_entity.id
_entity.type
_entity.pdbx_description
1 polymer ?
#
loop_
_entity_poly.entity_id
_entity_poly.type
_entity_poly.pdbx_seq_one_letter_code
_entity_poly.pdbx_strand_id
1 'polypeptide(L)'
;MPEPLIECPSCGHEVPEGKFCKLCGTPLPPKEPEESPIETNLSDEHSVGFEKEVDEPILQSLPHFEVSIDDMDYDSSAILLSKAELEVIDDELDRIIEQTKATRQALQLSQANKDVLKLRAETLRDDFERLKQRRRDLTSVTQKLILEQILDALDKHESRLTKLEEISNTLDKEVYTEQREEILGTIKELRSNLKDAIKTSKKWSKGIKKTLKTLQKETSRLDAKFKIGDISRSKYDESKDKIERSIRVIEGGQKKLDELLGIATTR
;
A
#
# COMPACT_ATOMS: atom_id res chain seq x y z
N MET A 1 -23.76 -3.30 -46.34
CA MET A 1 -22.36 -3.10 -46.78
C MET A 1 -21.49 -3.76 -45.74
N PRO A 2 -20.51 -4.60 -46.13
CA PRO A 2 -19.69 -5.35 -45.17
C PRO A 2 -18.76 -4.40 -44.40
N GLU A 3 -18.76 -4.54 -43.07
CA GLU A 3 -17.92 -3.76 -42.16
C GLU A 3 -16.43 -4.07 -42.43
N PRO A 4 -15.55 -3.05 -42.49
CA PRO A 4 -14.11 -3.27 -42.60
C PRO A 4 -13.61 -4.07 -41.39
N LEU A 5 -12.79 -5.10 -41.65
CA LEU A 5 -12.22 -5.98 -40.64
C LEU A 5 -10.77 -5.55 -40.34
N ILE A 6 -10.41 -5.54 -39.06
CA ILE A 6 -9.05 -5.24 -38.57
C ILE A 6 -8.51 -6.47 -37.86
N GLU A 7 -7.25 -6.83 -38.13
CA GLU A 7 -6.58 -7.92 -37.42
C GLU A 7 -6.18 -7.51 -35.99
N CYS A 8 -6.56 -8.31 -35.01
CA CYS A 8 -6.15 -8.08 -33.63
C CYS A 8 -4.67 -8.45 -33.43
N PRO A 9 -3.82 -7.55 -32.92
CA PRO A 9 -2.38 -7.81 -32.74
C PRO A 9 -2.08 -8.84 -31.63
N SER A 10 -3.06 -9.16 -30.78
CA SER A 10 -2.85 -10.07 -29.64
C SER A 10 -3.28 -11.51 -29.92
N CYS A 11 -4.27 -11.74 -30.78
CA CYS A 11 -4.75 -13.10 -31.09
C CYS A 11 -4.73 -13.44 -32.59
N GLY A 12 -4.38 -12.48 -33.46
CA GLY A 12 -4.24 -12.68 -34.91
C GLY A 12 -5.55 -12.92 -35.66
N HIS A 13 -6.70 -12.69 -35.04
CA HIS A 13 -8.02 -12.87 -35.68
C HIS A 13 -8.54 -11.56 -36.25
N GLU A 14 -9.15 -11.62 -37.42
CA GLU A 14 -9.88 -10.52 -38.06
C GLU A 14 -11.18 -10.24 -37.30
N VAL A 15 -11.34 -9.02 -36.79
CA VAL A 15 -12.51 -8.61 -36.03
C VAL A 15 -13.08 -7.29 -36.57
N PRO A 16 -14.40 -7.07 -36.46
CA PRO A 16 -15.02 -5.82 -36.88
C PRO A 16 -14.47 -4.64 -36.09
N GLU A 17 -14.47 -3.45 -36.69
CA GLU A 17 -14.01 -2.22 -36.05
C GLU A 17 -14.68 -1.99 -34.69
N GLY A 18 -13.86 -1.69 -33.69
CA GLY A 18 -14.29 -1.47 -32.32
C GLY A 18 -13.11 -1.13 -31.42
N LYS A 19 -13.40 -0.61 -30.22
CA LYS A 19 -12.33 -0.23 -29.27
C LYS A 19 -11.56 -1.42 -28.71
N PHE A 20 -12.15 -2.62 -28.73
CA PHE A 20 -11.57 -3.84 -28.18
C PHE A 20 -11.90 -5.05 -29.07
N CYS A 21 -10.97 -6.00 -29.13
CA CYS A 21 -11.19 -7.28 -29.80
C CYS A 21 -12.28 -8.08 -29.08
N LYS A 22 -13.36 -8.43 -29.79
CA LYS A 22 -14.48 -9.20 -29.22
C LYS A 22 -14.11 -10.62 -28.76
N LEU A 23 -12.96 -11.14 -29.19
CA LEU A 23 -12.51 -12.51 -28.90
C LEU A 23 -11.56 -12.58 -27.69
N CYS A 24 -10.64 -11.64 -27.55
CA CYS A 24 -9.62 -11.66 -26.48
C CYS A 24 -9.65 -10.44 -25.55
N GLY A 25 -10.46 -9.42 -25.84
CA GLY A 25 -10.63 -8.23 -25.02
C GLY A 25 -9.51 -7.18 -25.12
N THR A 26 -8.48 -7.40 -25.94
CA THR A 26 -7.35 -6.46 -26.10
C THR A 26 -7.79 -5.21 -26.88
N PRO A 27 -7.40 -3.99 -26.45
CA PRO A 27 -7.74 -2.76 -27.15
C PRO A 27 -7.17 -2.74 -28.58
N LEU A 28 -8.00 -2.34 -29.54
CA LEU A 28 -7.59 -2.15 -30.93
C LEU A 28 -7.19 -0.69 -31.14
N PRO A 29 -6.13 -0.40 -31.91
CA PRO A 29 -5.66 0.96 -32.12
C PRO A 29 -6.73 1.81 -32.85
N PRO A 30 -7.11 2.99 -32.33
CA PRO A 30 -8.07 3.87 -32.98
C PRO A 30 -7.47 4.52 -34.23
N LYS A 31 -8.25 4.60 -35.31
CA LYS A 31 -7.87 5.28 -36.55
C LYS A 31 -8.31 6.75 -36.49
N GLU A 32 -7.36 7.68 -36.48
CA GLU A 32 -7.63 9.11 -36.65
C GLU A 32 -7.86 9.43 -38.14
N PRO A 33 -8.83 10.31 -38.46
CA PRO A 33 -8.78 11.06 -39.71
C PRO A 33 -8.98 12.58 -39.52
N GLU A 34 -7.89 13.30 -39.80
CA GLU A 34 -7.66 14.49 -40.63
C GLU A 34 -8.71 15.64 -40.76
N GLU A 35 -8.18 16.86 -40.74
CA GLU A 35 -8.80 18.19 -40.57
C GLU A 35 -9.40 18.83 -41.86
N SER A 36 -10.63 19.40 -41.74
CA SER A 36 -11.16 20.72 -42.25
C SER A 36 -11.07 21.13 -43.76
N PRO A 37 -11.70 22.24 -44.30
CA PRO A 37 -12.51 23.31 -43.67
C PRO A 37 -13.76 23.86 -44.47
N ILE A 38 -14.47 24.82 -43.82
CA ILE A 38 -15.31 25.98 -44.30
C ILE A 38 -16.86 25.90 -44.25
N GLU A 39 -17.41 26.62 -43.25
CA GLU A 39 -18.56 27.59 -43.15
C GLU A 39 -19.86 27.38 -43.98
N THR A 40 -21.10 27.64 -43.50
CA THR A 40 -21.60 28.87 -42.84
C THR A 40 -22.97 28.64 -42.14
N ASN A 41 -23.14 29.25 -40.94
CA ASN A 41 -24.33 29.77 -40.22
C ASN A 41 -25.74 29.12 -40.30
N LEU A 42 -26.30 28.81 -39.12
CA LEU A 42 -27.49 29.51 -38.54
C LEU A 42 -27.80 29.01 -37.11
N SER A 43 -27.64 29.93 -36.15
CA SER A 43 -28.37 30.10 -34.88
C SER A 43 -28.94 28.87 -34.15
N ASP A 44 -28.35 28.56 -32.98
CA ASP A 44 -29.16 28.37 -31.77
C ASP A 44 -28.33 28.67 -30.51
N GLU A 45 -28.97 29.44 -29.62
CA GLU A 45 -28.43 29.91 -28.35
C GLU A 45 -28.35 28.74 -27.36
N HIS A 46 -27.14 28.34 -26.95
CA HIS A 46 -26.97 27.68 -25.66
C HIS A 46 -25.67 28.12 -24.99
N SER A 47 -25.86 28.63 -23.77
CA SER A 47 -24.90 29.18 -22.83
C SER A 47 -23.59 28.40 -22.72
N VAL A 48 -22.50 29.15 -22.83
CA VAL A 48 -21.12 28.75 -22.50
C VAL A 48 -21.02 28.40 -21.01
N GLY A 49 -20.97 27.11 -20.71
CA GLY A 49 -20.49 26.56 -19.45
C GLY A 49 -19.08 26.04 -19.64
N PHE A 50 -18.09 26.88 -19.36
CA PHE A 50 -16.67 26.51 -19.28
C PHE A 50 -16.46 25.73 -17.99
N GLU A 51 -16.88 24.46 -17.94
CA GLU A 51 -16.47 23.57 -16.87
C GLU A 51 -15.06 23.10 -17.19
N LYS A 52 -14.08 23.83 -16.64
CA LYS A 52 -12.78 23.25 -16.34
C LYS A 52 -13.05 22.01 -15.51
N GLU A 53 -12.78 20.83 -16.08
CA GLU A 53 -12.38 19.67 -15.30
C GLU A 53 -11.11 20.09 -14.54
N VAL A 54 -11.34 20.68 -13.36
CA VAL A 54 -10.36 20.65 -12.30
C VAL A 54 -10.35 19.18 -11.92
N ASP A 55 -9.29 18.46 -12.31
CA ASP A 55 -8.88 17.24 -11.65
C ASP A 55 -8.86 17.55 -10.15
N GLU A 56 -9.96 17.26 -9.47
CA GLU A 56 -9.95 17.17 -8.02
C GLU A 56 -8.92 16.10 -7.70
N PRO A 57 -7.85 16.44 -6.94
CA PRO A 57 -6.93 15.42 -6.50
C PRO A 57 -7.76 14.46 -5.66
N ILE A 58 -7.96 13.25 -6.17
CA ILE A 58 -8.56 12.16 -5.40
C ILE A 58 -7.74 12.11 -4.11
N LEU A 59 -8.32 12.60 -3.02
CA LEU A 59 -7.77 12.44 -1.67
C LEU A 59 -7.72 10.94 -1.47
N GLN A 60 -6.55 10.34 -1.72
CA GLN A 60 -6.34 8.92 -1.51
C GLN A 60 -6.56 8.66 -0.02
N SER A 61 -7.76 8.17 0.29
CA SER A 61 -8.17 7.87 1.66
C SER A 61 -7.27 6.76 2.18
N LEU A 62 -6.58 7.00 3.29
CA LEU A 62 -5.74 5.99 3.92
C LEU A 62 -6.56 4.73 4.25
N PRO A 63 -5.97 3.53 4.07
CA PRO A 63 -6.68 2.28 4.27
C PRO A 63 -7.15 2.13 5.71
N HIS A 64 -8.35 1.57 5.87
CA HIS A 64 -8.91 1.27 7.18
C HIS A 64 -8.32 -0.02 7.76
N PHE A 65 -8.16 -0.03 9.08
CA PHE A 65 -7.77 -1.16 9.90
C PHE A 65 -8.79 -1.33 11.02
N GLU A 66 -9.16 -2.58 11.31
CA GLU A 66 -10.11 -2.90 12.38
C GLU A 66 -9.55 -2.62 13.79
N VAL A 67 -8.22 -2.48 13.90
CA VAL A 67 -7.54 -2.22 15.17
C VAL A 67 -7.08 -0.77 15.26
N SER A 68 -7.38 -0.14 16.40
CA SER A 68 -6.84 1.16 16.78
C SER A 68 -5.67 0.99 17.75
N ILE A 69 -4.57 1.70 17.47
CA ILE A 69 -3.39 1.71 18.35
C ILE A 69 -3.59 2.82 19.39
N ASP A 70 -3.45 2.44 20.67
CA ASP A 70 -3.53 3.41 21.76
C ASP A 70 -2.45 4.51 21.60
N ASP A 71 -2.77 5.75 21.99
CA ASP A 71 -1.83 6.86 21.99
C ASP A 71 -1.24 7.25 20.60
N MET A 72 -1.81 6.76 19.49
CA MET A 72 -1.39 7.04 18.10
C MET A 72 -2.54 7.61 17.28
N ASP A 73 -2.27 8.62 16.45
CA ASP A 73 -3.24 9.17 15.50
C ASP A 73 -3.53 8.20 14.34
N TYR A 74 -4.69 8.36 13.72
CA TYR A 74 -5.17 7.48 12.66
C TYR A 74 -4.21 7.43 11.47
N ASP A 75 -3.70 8.56 11.02
CA ASP A 75 -2.85 8.63 9.83
C ASP A 75 -1.53 7.89 10.07
N SER A 76 -0.88 8.15 11.20
CA SER A 76 0.35 7.45 11.60
C SER A 76 0.13 5.94 11.79
N SER A 77 -1.01 5.56 12.38
CA SER A 77 -1.43 4.17 12.50
C SER A 77 -1.61 3.50 11.13
N ALA A 78 -2.36 4.13 10.24
CA ALA A 78 -2.62 3.60 8.91
C ALA A 78 -1.34 3.46 8.09
N ILE A 79 -0.44 4.45 8.13
CA ILE A 79 0.86 4.37 7.46
C ILE A 79 1.71 3.21 8.01
N LEU A 80 1.80 3.10 9.33
CA LEU A 80 2.60 2.06 9.98
C LEU A 80 2.05 0.67 9.69
N LEU A 81 0.75 0.47 9.88
CA LEU A 81 0.08 -0.81 9.70
C LEU A 81 0.01 -1.21 8.23
N SER A 82 -0.07 -0.26 7.29
CA SER A 82 0.00 -0.57 5.84
C SER A 82 1.33 -1.20 5.49
N LYS A 83 2.42 -0.60 5.95
CA LYS A 83 3.76 -1.12 5.71
C LYS A 83 3.98 -2.49 6.37
N ALA A 84 3.41 -2.72 7.55
CA ALA A 84 3.52 -4.00 8.26
C ALA A 84 2.61 -5.09 7.68
N GLU A 85 1.40 -4.75 7.24
CA GLU A 85 0.45 -5.69 6.65
C GLU A 85 0.95 -6.21 5.30
N LEU A 86 1.73 -5.42 4.55
CA LEU A 86 2.39 -5.91 3.34
C LEU A 86 3.27 -7.15 3.60
N GLU A 87 4.06 -7.16 4.68
CA GLU A 87 4.88 -8.33 5.05
C GLU A 87 4.01 -9.54 5.39
N VAL A 88 2.92 -9.33 6.15
CA VAL A 88 1.96 -10.40 6.48
C VAL A 88 1.28 -10.95 5.24
N ILE A 89 0.92 -10.09 4.29
CA ILE A 89 0.32 -10.51 3.02
C ILE A 89 1.31 -11.31 2.18
N ASP A 90 2.57 -10.90 2.10
CA ASP A 90 3.59 -11.64 1.35
C ASP A 90 3.76 -13.07 1.92
N ASP A 91 3.81 -13.22 3.25
CA ASP A 91 3.80 -14.53 3.92
C ASP A 91 2.53 -15.35 3.61
N GLU A 92 1.36 -14.72 3.60
CA GLU A 92 0.08 -15.37 3.31
C GLU A 92 -0.01 -15.81 1.85
N LEU A 93 0.50 -15.00 0.91
CA LEU A 93 0.59 -15.34 -0.50
C LEU A 93 1.50 -16.56 -0.72
N ASP A 94 2.65 -16.61 -0.04
CA ASP A 94 3.56 -17.75 -0.10
C ASP A 94 2.89 -19.04 0.41
N ARG A 95 2.16 -18.97 1.53
CA ARG A 95 1.37 -20.11 2.04
C ARG A 95 0.31 -20.56 1.03
N ILE A 96 -0.38 -19.63 0.36
CA ILE A 96 -1.35 -19.98 -0.68
C ILE A 96 -0.66 -20.68 -1.86
N ILE A 97 0.53 -20.22 -2.26
CA ILE A 97 1.32 -20.86 -3.33
C ILE A 97 1.68 -22.30 -2.93
N GLU A 98 2.13 -22.53 -1.70
CA GLU A 98 2.43 -23.87 -1.18
C GLU A 98 1.19 -24.77 -1.14
N GLN A 99 0.08 -24.26 -0.61
CA GLN A 99 -1.20 -24.99 -0.55
C GLN A 99 -1.75 -25.30 -1.95
N THR A 100 -1.54 -24.41 -2.91
CA THR A 100 -1.92 -24.62 -4.31
C THR A 100 -1.07 -25.71 -4.95
N LYS A 101 0.25 -25.73 -4.70
CA LYS A 101 1.15 -26.80 -5.15
C LYS A 101 0.73 -28.15 -4.56
N ALA A 102 0.47 -28.20 -3.26
CA ALA A 102 0.00 -29.42 -2.59
C ALA A 102 -1.35 -29.92 -3.14
N THR A 103 -2.28 -29.00 -3.40
CA THR A 103 -3.60 -29.34 -3.98
C THR A 103 -3.45 -29.90 -5.40
N ARG A 104 -2.56 -29.33 -6.22
CA ARG A 104 -2.25 -29.87 -7.56
C ARG A 104 -1.65 -31.27 -7.50
N GLN A 105 -0.72 -31.52 -6.57
CA GLN A 105 -0.14 -32.85 -6.37
C GLN A 105 -1.21 -33.86 -5.92
N ALA A 106 -2.09 -33.46 -4.99
CA ALA A 106 -3.18 -34.32 -4.53
C ALA A 106 -4.16 -34.68 -5.66
N LEU A 107 -4.44 -33.76 -6.58
CA LEU A 107 -5.29 -34.02 -7.75
C LEU A 107 -4.70 -35.06 -8.72
N GLN A 108 -3.39 -35.29 -8.69
CA GLN A 108 -2.72 -36.30 -9.51
C GLN A 108 -2.86 -37.72 -8.92
N LEU A 109 -3.26 -37.85 -7.66
CA LEU A 109 -3.46 -39.14 -7.01
C LEU A 109 -4.79 -39.76 -7.44
N SER A 110 -4.77 -41.06 -7.77
CA SER A 110 -5.94 -41.79 -8.29
C SER A 110 -7.08 -41.94 -7.28
N GLN A 111 -6.77 -41.97 -5.98
CA GLN A 111 -7.74 -42.12 -4.89
C GLN A 111 -8.26 -40.78 -4.32
N ALA A 112 -7.90 -39.66 -4.94
CA ALA A 112 -8.28 -38.36 -4.43
C ALA A 112 -9.76 -38.04 -4.66
N ASN A 113 -10.42 -37.49 -3.63
CA ASN A 113 -11.75 -36.91 -3.79
C ASN A 113 -11.64 -35.58 -4.56
N LYS A 114 -11.94 -35.64 -5.87
CA LYS A 114 -11.78 -34.51 -6.79
C LYS A 114 -12.67 -33.32 -6.45
N ASP A 115 -13.86 -33.56 -5.90
CA ASP A 115 -14.82 -32.47 -5.61
C ASP A 115 -14.34 -31.63 -4.43
N VAL A 116 -13.81 -32.28 -3.38
CA VAL A 116 -13.20 -31.58 -2.23
C VAL A 116 -11.96 -30.78 -2.68
N LEU A 117 -11.13 -31.33 -3.57
CA LEU A 117 -9.94 -30.64 -4.06
C LEU A 117 -10.26 -29.49 -5.00
N LYS A 118 -11.33 -29.59 -5.81
CA LYS A 118 -11.84 -28.48 -6.62
C LYS A 118 -12.33 -27.34 -5.75
N LEU A 119 -13.19 -27.64 -4.76
CA LEU A 119 -13.68 -26.63 -3.81
C LEU A 119 -12.52 -25.92 -3.11
N ARG A 120 -11.52 -26.69 -2.64
CA ARG A 120 -10.32 -26.12 -2.03
C ARG A 120 -9.55 -25.22 -3.00
N ALA A 121 -9.39 -25.62 -4.26
CA ALA A 121 -8.70 -24.82 -5.26
C ALA A 121 -9.44 -23.50 -5.57
N GLU A 122 -10.77 -23.52 -5.57
CA GLU A 122 -11.60 -22.31 -5.69
C GLU A 122 -11.41 -21.39 -4.49
N THR A 123 -11.48 -21.91 -3.26
CA THR A 123 -11.21 -21.10 -2.05
C THR A 123 -9.83 -20.46 -2.07
N LEU A 124 -8.79 -21.22 -2.44
CA LEU A 124 -7.42 -20.69 -2.55
C LEU A 124 -7.30 -19.59 -3.61
N ARG A 125 -8.05 -19.70 -4.71
CA ARG A 125 -8.07 -18.68 -5.76
C ARG A 125 -8.73 -17.40 -5.26
N ASP A 126 -9.86 -17.52 -4.57
CA ASP A 126 -10.58 -16.36 -4.02
C ASP A 126 -9.74 -15.64 -2.95
N ASP A 127 -9.09 -16.41 -2.08
CA ASP A 127 -8.15 -15.88 -1.08
C ASP A 127 -6.96 -15.17 -1.74
N PHE A 128 -6.39 -15.75 -2.81
CA PHE A 128 -5.30 -15.15 -3.56
C PHE A 128 -5.68 -13.80 -4.17
N GLU A 129 -6.81 -13.71 -4.89
CA GLU A 129 -7.24 -12.46 -5.51
C GLU A 129 -7.60 -11.41 -4.45
N ARG A 130 -8.20 -11.81 -3.31
CA ARG A 130 -8.45 -10.90 -2.18
C ARG A 130 -7.15 -10.31 -1.63
N LEU A 131 -6.15 -11.14 -1.34
CA LEU A 131 -4.86 -10.69 -0.82
C LEU A 131 -4.11 -9.82 -1.82
N LYS A 132 -4.15 -10.18 -3.11
CA LYS A 132 -3.54 -9.41 -4.19
C LYS A 132 -4.18 -8.03 -4.32
N GLN A 133 -5.50 -7.91 -4.21
CA GLN A 133 -6.17 -6.61 -4.22
C GLN A 133 -5.78 -5.79 -3.00
N ARG A 134 -5.85 -6.37 -1.79
CA ARG A 134 -5.44 -5.67 -0.56
C ARG A 134 -3.99 -5.21 -0.64
N ARG A 135 -3.08 -6.02 -1.18
CA ARG A 135 -1.68 -5.64 -1.39
C ARG A 135 -1.54 -4.39 -2.26
N ARG A 136 -2.31 -4.29 -3.36
CA ARG A 136 -2.30 -3.11 -4.23
C ARG A 136 -2.76 -1.86 -3.47
N ASP A 137 -3.84 -1.98 -2.71
CA ASP A 137 -4.38 -0.89 -1.91
C ASP A 137 -3.31 -0.38 -0.92
N LEU A 138 -2.64 -1.29 -0.21
CA LEU A 138 -1.58 -0.93 0.74
C LEU A 138 -0.32 -0.38 0.07
N THR A 139 0.03 -0.87 -1.12
CA THR A 139 1.21 -0.40 -1.87
C THR A 139 1.03 1.05 -2.35
N SER A 140 -0.21 1.51 -2.50
CA SER A 140 -0.50 2.90 -2.85
C SER A 140 -0.17 3.90 -1.73
N VAL A 141 0.00 3.43 -0.49
CA VAL A 141 0.38 4.26 0.67
C VAL A 141 1.87 4.58 0.61
N THR A 142 2.22 5.69 -0.05
CA THR A 142 3.61 6.15 -0.20
C THR A 142 4.07 7.05 0.94
N GLN A 143 3.17 7.46 1.83
CA GLN A 143 3.48 8.35 2.94
C GLN A 143 4.48 7.71 3.92
N LYS A 144 5.32 8.56 4.51
CA LYS A 144 6.31 8.18 5.51
C LYS A 144 5.91 8.70 6.88
N LEU A 145 6.30 8.00 7.93
CA LEU A 145 6.12 8.51 9.29
C LEU A 145 6.96 9.77 9.49
N ILE A 146 6.49 10.69 10.34
CA ILE A 146 7.21 11.94 10.63
C ILE A 146 8.65 11.67 11.07
N LEU A 147 8.88 10.62 11.87
CA LEU A 147 10.22 10.21 12.28
C LEU A 147 11.12 9.86 11.09
N GLU A 148 10.58 9.10 10.13
CA GLU A 148 11.28 8.70 8.90
C GLU A 148 11.56 9.91 8.00
N GLN A 149 10.59 10.82 7.86
CA GLN A 149 10.76 12.07 7.09
C GLN A 149 11.88 12.96 7.65
N ILE A 150 11.96 13.11 8.97
CA ILE A 150 13.01 13.91 9.62
C ILE A 150 14.40 13.26 9.42
N LEU A 151 14.49 11.93 9.50
CA LEU A 151 15.75 11.22 9.26
C LEU A 151 16.24 11.41 7.81
N ASP A 152 15.35 11.24 6.83
CA ASP A 152 15.67 11.47 5.42
C ASP A 152 16.12 12.91 5.16
N ALA A 153 15.44 13.88 5.78
CA ALA A 153 15.80 15.29 5.67
C ALA A 153 17.19 15.55 6.28
N LEU A 154 17.49 14.98 7.45
CA LEU A 154 18.82 15.09 8.06
C LEU A 154 19.91 14.54 7.14
N ASP A 155 19.70 13.36 6.55
CA ASP A 155 20.66 12.78 5.59
C ASP A 155 20.88 13.67 4.37
N LYS A 156 19.81 14.24 3.83
CA LYS A 156 19.90 15.16 2.70
C LYS A 156 20.70 16.42 3.04
N HIS A 157 20.50 16.99 4.22
CA HIS A 157 21.23 18.20 4.64
C HIS A 157 22.68 17.90 5.06
N GLU A 158 22.95 16.77 5.72
CA GLU A 158 24.30 16.31 6.05
C GLU A 158 25.11 15.98 4.77
N SER A 159 24.47 15.37 3.76
CA SER A 159 25.10 15.17 2.44
C SER A 159 25.27 16.47 1.63
N ARG A 160 24.38 17.45 1.77
CA ARG A 160 24.58 18.80 1.19
C ARG A 160 25.76 19.52 1.85
N LEU A 161 25.91 19.39 3.17
CA LEU A 161 27.02 19.98 3.92
C LEU A 161 28.37 19.39 3.49
N THR A 162 28.48 18.06 3.43
CA THR A 162 29.71 17.39 2.98
C THR A 162 30.10 17.79 1.56
N LYS A 163 29.14 17.85 0.62
CA LYS A 163 29.38 18.36 -0.74
C LYS A 163 29.85 19.81 -0.74
N LEU A 164 29.29 20.68 0.11
CA LEU A 164 29.71 22.08 0.23
C LEU A 164 31.15 22.18 0.75
N GLU A 165 31.53 21.33 1.71
CA GLU A 165 32.89 21.26 2.26
C GLU A 165 33.90 20.78 1.20
N GLU A 166 33.53 19.83 0.34
CA GLU A 166 34.38 19.35 -0.77
C GLU A 166 34.71 20.44 -1.80
N ILE A 167 33.74 21.30 -2.12
CA ILE A 167 33.90 22.39 -3.10
C ILE A 167 34.34 23.72 -2.47
N SER A 168 34.61 23.75 -1.16
CA SER A 168 34.92 24.96 -0.39
C SER A 168 36.07 25.80 -0.97
N ASN A 169 37.08 25.15 -1.57
CA ASN A 169 38.22 25.82 -2.18
C ASN A 169 37.92 26.50 -3.53
N THR A 170 36.76 26.21 -4.13
CA THR A 170 36.34 26.75 -5.43
C THR A 170 35.29 27.85 -5.32
N LEU A 171 34.77 28.07 -4.11
CA LEU A 171 33.72 29.04 -3.83
C LEU A 171 34.29 30.33 -3.24
N ASP A 172 33.53 31.41 -3.42
CA ASP A 172 33.75 32.63 -2.64
C ASP A 172 33.56 32.34 -1.14
N LYS A 173 34.40 32.95 -0.30
CA LYS A 173 34.41 32.69 1.14
C LYS A 173 33.12 33.14 1.82
N GLU A 174 32.57 34.29 1.42
CA GLU A 174 31.34 34.82 2.00
C GLU A 174 30.15 33.91 1.62
N VAL A 175 30.07 33.54 0.34
CA VAL A 175 29.03 32.61 -0.16
C VAL A 175 29.12 31.25 0.54
N TYR A 176 30.33 30.71 0.73
CA TYR A 176 30.52 29.47 1.48
C TYR A 176 30.04 29.58 2.92
N THR A 177 30.39 30.67 3.62
CA THR A 177 29.97 30.86 5.02
C THR A 177 28.46 30.98 5.16
N GLU A 178 27.80 31.76 4.29
CA GLU A 178 26.34 31.91 4.30
C GLU A 178 25.62 30.59 4.08
N GLN A 179 26.01 29.85 3.03
CA GLN A 179 25.41 28.55 2.71
C GLN A 179 25.66 27.51 3.81
N ARG A 180 26.84 27.54 4.41
CA ARG A 180 27.17 26.65 5.52
C ARG A 180 26.34 26.96 6.76
N GLU A 181 26.17 28.22 7.11
CA GLU A 181 25.35 28.64 8.25
C GLU A 181 23.87 28.29 8.04
N GLU A 182 23.34 28.49 6.84
CA GLU A 182 21.98 28.07 6.46
C GLU A 182 21.79 26.55 6.68
N ILE A 183 22.68 25.74 6.12
CA ILE A 183 22.60 24.28 6.24
C ILE A 183 22.73 23.84 7.70
N LEU A 184 23.68 24.40 8.46
CA LEU A 184 23.84 24.07 9.88
C LEU A 184 22.63 24.50 10.72
N GLY A 185 22.01 25.64 10.40
CA GLY A 185 20.77 26.10 11.01
C GLY A 185 19.64 25.09 10.80
N THR A 186 19.43 24.65 9.56
CA THR A 186 18.41 23.63 9.24
C THR A 186 18.68 22.29 9.93
N ILE A 187 19.93 21.81 9.95
CA ILE A 187 20.30 20.57 10.67
C ILE A 187 19.99 20.69 12.16
N LYS A 188 20.28 21.83 12.78
CA LYS A 188 20.02 22.07 14.21
C LYS A 188 18.51 22.03 14.51
N GLU A 189 17.70 22.64 13.66
CA GLU A 189 16.24 22.60 13.78
C GLU A 189 15.69 21.18 13.60
N LEU A 190 16.13 20.47 12.55
CA LEU A 190 15.75 19.08 12.31
C LEU A 190 16.14 18.15 13.47
N ARG A 191 17.31 18.34 14.10
CA ARG A 191 17.72 17.60 15.30
C ARG A 191 16.85 17.93 16.52
N SER A 192 16.35 19.15 16.63
CA SER A 192 15.37 19.50 17.68
C SER A 192 14.05 18.76 17.44
N ASN A 193 13.52 18.84 16.22
CA ASN A 193 12.29 18.16 15.82
C ASN A 193 12.41 16.63 15.95
N LEU A 194 13.59 16.07 15.66
CA LEU A 194 13.90 14.65 15.85
C LEU A 194 13.71 14.22 17.30
N LYS A 195 14.14 15.02 18.29
CA LYS A 195 13.95 14.69 19.71
C LYS A 195 12.48 14.57 20.08
N ASP A 196 11.64 15.44 19.55
CA ASP A 196 10.20 15.39 19.83
C ASP A 196 9.52 14.24 19.07
N ALA A 197 9.92 13.99 17.82
CA ALA A 197 9.48 12.82 17.07
C ALA A 197 9.86 11.50 17.76
N ILE A 198 11.05 11.40 18.37
CA ILE A 198 11.48 10.25 19.18
C ILE A 198 10.58 10.10 20.42
N LYS A 199 10.24 11.19 21.12
CA LYS A 199 9.34 11.12 22.29
C LYS A 199 7.96 10.60 21.88
N THR A 200 7.41 11.11 20.78
CA THR A 200 6.12 10.68 20.23
C THR A 200 6.16 9.21 19.82
N SER A 201 7.20 8.80 19.08
CA SER A 201 7.40 7.41 18.66
C SER A 201 7.57 6.45 19.85
N LYS A 202 8.20 6.89 20.95
CA LYS A 202 8.26 6.10 22.21
C LYS A 202 6.88 5.97 22.89
N LYS A 203 6.00 6.97 22.80
CA LYS A 203 4.61 6.86 23.27
C LYS A 203 3.85 5.85 22.42
N TRP A 204 3.98 5.95 21.10
CA TRP A 204 3.42 4.99 20.15
C TRP A 204 3.86 3.55 20.43
N SER A 205 5.16 3.30 20.65
CA SER A 205 5.65 1.95 21.01
C SER A 205 5.01 1.41 22.30
N LYS A 206 4.72 2.27 23.29
CA LYS A 206 3.95 1.86 24.50
C LYS A 206 2.48 1.59 24.17
N GLY A 207 1.87 2.41 23.33
CA GLY A 207 0.52 2.25 22.82
C GLY A 207 0.32 0.91 22.13
N ILE A 208 1.20 0.60 21.17
CA ILE A 208 1.25 -0.70 20.48
C ILE A 208 1.31 -1.86 21.47
N LYS A 209 2.20 -1.78 22.49
CA LYS A 209 2.31 -2.82 23.53
C LYS A 209 1.02 -2.99 24.35
N LYS A 210 0.26 -1.93 24.59
CA LYS A 210 -1.06 -2.02 25.26
C LYS A 210 -2.07 -2.70 24.34
N THR A 211 -2.16 -2.27 23.08
CA THR A 211 -3.06 -2.86 22.08
C THR A 211 -2.80 -4.35 21.90
N LEU A 212 -1.53 -4.78 21.79
CA LEU A 212 -1.16 -6.20 21.74
C LEU A 212 -1.64 -6.98 22.96
N LYS A 213 -1.48 -6.43 24.18
CA LYS A 213 -1.99 -7.06 25.40
C LYS A 213 -3.52 -7.17 25.39
N THR A 214 -4.22 -6.20 24.82
CA THR A 214 -5.68 -6.25 24.67
C THR A 214 -6.10 -7.36 23.72
N LEU A 215 -5.47 -7.48 22.55
CA LEU A 215 -5.74 -8.56 21.59
C LEU A 215 -5.41 -9.94 22.16
N GLN A 216 -4.33 -10.07 22.93
CA GLN A 216 -3.98 -11.32 23.63
C GLN A 216 -5.04 -11.70 24.68
N LYS A 217 -5.61 -10.72 25.39
CA LYS A 217 -6.73 -10.95 26.31
C LYS A 217 -7.99 -11.35 25.54
N GLU A 218 -8.25 -10.76 24.39
CA GLU A 218 -9.37 -11.14 23.52
C GLU A 218 -9.24 -12.56 23.00
N THR A 219 -8.03 -12.98 22.62
CA THR A 219 -7.73 -14.37 22.27
C THR A 219 -8.06 -15.32 23.44
N SER A 220 -7.60 -14.99 24.65
CA SER A 220 -7.89 -15.77 25.86
C SER A 220 -9.40 -15.82 26.17
N ARG A 221 -10.13 -14.72 25.96
CA ARG A 221 -11.59 -14.66 26.16
C ARG A 221 -12.32 -15.50 25.12
N LEU A 222 -11.88 -15.45 23.86
CA LEU A 222 -12.43 -16.26 22.77
C LEU A 222 -12.23 -17.75 23.06
N ASP A 223 -11.03 -18.14 23.51
CA ASP A 223 -10.73 -19.51 23.96
C ASP A 223 -11.64 -19.96 25.11
N ALA A 224 -11.84 -19.10 26.10
CA ALA A 224 -12.72 -19.40 27.22
C ALA A 224 -14.16 -19.62 26.75
N LYS A 225 -14.70 -18.73 25.91
CA LYS A 225 -16.04 -18.84 25.31
C LYS A 225 -16.21 -20.14 24.51
N PHE A 226 -15.19 -20.54 23.74
CA PHE A 226 -15.24 -21.79 23.01
C PHE A 226 -15.25 -23.00 23.95
N LYS A 227 -14.38 -23.01 24.97
CA LYS A 227 -14.28 -24.13 25.93
C LYS A 227 -15.54 -24.33 26.77
N ILE A 228 -16.27 -23.26 27.09
CA ILE A 228 -17.55 -23.34 27.82
C ILE A 228 -18.74 -23.60 26.89
N GLY A 229 -18.54 -23.65 25.57
CA GLY A 229 -19.57 -23.96 24.59
C GLY A 229 -20.43 -22.77 24.14
N ASP A 230 -20.05 -21.53 24.47
CA ASP A 230 -20.80 -20.32 24.10
C ASP A 230 -20.72 -20.00 22.60
N ILE A 231 -19.72 -20.53 21.90
CA ILE A 231 -19.50 -20.31 20.47
C ILE A 231 -19.21 -21.61 19.74
N SER A 232 -19.64 -21.69 18.48
CA SER A 232 -19.36 -22.83 17.61
C SER A 232 -17.90 -22.87 17.18
N ARG A 233 -17.42 -24.05 16.78
CA ARG A 233 -16.06 -24.26 16.28
C ARG A 233 -15.72 -23.34 15.09
N SER A 234 -16.63 -23.25 14.12
CA SER A 234 -16.43 -22.41 12.94
C SER A 234 -16.28 -20.92 13.29
N LYS A 235 -17.11 -20.39 14.20
CA LYS A 235 -16.99 -18.99 14.65
C LYS A 235 -15.72 -18.75 15.45
N TYR A 236 -15.31 -19.73 16.26
CA TYR A 236 -14.05 -19.68 17.00
C TYR A 236 -12.86 -19.60 16.05
N ASP A 237 -12.75 -20.52 15.08
CA ASP A 237 -11.64 -20.56 14.14
C ASP A 237 -11.56 -19.25 13.32
N GLU A 238 -12.69 -18.76 12.78
CA GLU A 238 -12.73 -17.49 12.03
C GLU A 238 -12.30 -16.27 12.88
N SER A 239 -12.82 -16.16 14.10
CA SER A 239 -12.50 -15.02 14.97
C SER A 239 -11.05 -15.09 15.46
N LYS A 240 -10.54 -16.30 15.69
CA LYS A 240 -9.16 -16.53 16.10
C LYS A 240 -8.19 -16.14 15.00
N ASP A 241 -8.43 -16.60 13.77
CA ASP A 241 -7.59 -16.26 12.62
C ASP A 241 -7.53 -14.73 12.39
N LYS A 242 -8.66 -14.03 12.57
CA LYS A 242 -8.73 -12.57 12.50
C LYS A 242 -7.89 -11.88 13.59
N ILE A 243 -8.02 -12.30 14.85
CA ILE A 243 -7.26 -11.71 15.96
C ILE A 243 -5.78 -12.02 15.81
N GLU A 244 -5.40 -13.26 15.49
CA GLU A 244 -4.00 -13.66 15.28
C GLU A 244 -3.36 -12.92 14.11
N ARG A 245 -4.10 -12.72 13.02
CA ARG A 245 -3.63 -11.88 11.90
C ARG A 245 -3.41 -10.44 12.35
N SER A 246 -4.35 -9.84 13.08
CA SER A 246 -4.20 -8.48 13.61
C SER A 246 -2.98 -8.34 14.54
N ILE A 247 -2.72 -9.34 15.39
CA ILE A 247 -1.52 -9.39 16.24
C ILE A 247 -0.26 -9.37 15.37
N ARG A 248 -0.16 -10.24 14.35
CA ARG A 248 0.99 -10.28 13.45
C ARG A 248 1.26 -8.93 12.77
N VAL A 249 0.22 -8.27 12.28
CA VAL A 249 0.35 -6.94 11.64
C VAL A 249 0.88 -5.91 12.64
N ILE A 250 0.35 -5.89 13.87
CA ILE A 250 0.74 -4.92 14.89
C ILE A 250 2.16 -5.20 15.41
N GLU A 251 2.55 -6.47 15.55
CA GLU A 251 3.93 -6.85 15.89
C GLU A 251 4.92 -6.41 14.81
N GLY A 252 4.58 -6.58 13.53
CA GLY A 252 5.36 -6.04 12.40
C GLY A 252 5.48 -4.52 12.46
N GLY A 253 4.39 -3.83 12.75
CA GLY A 253 4.38 -2.38 12.96
C GLY A 253 5.28 -1.96 14.14
N GLN A 254 5.23 -2.71 15.25
CA GLN A 254 6.10 -2.46 16.40
C GLN A 254 7.57 -2.60 16.03
N LYS A 255 7.94 -3.69 15.35
CA LYS A 255 9.31 -3.98 14.92
C LYS A 255 9.85 -2.85 14.05
N LYS A 256 9.08 -2.41 13.06
CA LYS A 256 9.46 -1.30 12.15
C LYS A 256 9.65 0.02 12.90
N LEU A 257 8.76 0.32 13.85
CA LEU A 257 8.90 1.53 14.67
C LEU A 257 10.13 1.45 15.57
N ASP A 258 10.40 0.29 16.17
CA ASP A 258 11.56 0.06 17.03
C ASP A 258 12.88 0.15 16.23
N GLU A 259 12.91 -0.30 14.96
CA GLU A 259 14.04 -0.11 14.05
C GLU A 259 14.31 1.38 13.75
N LEU A 260 13.26 2.14 13.40
CA LEU A 260 13.37 3.59 13.17
C LEU A 260 13.83 4.34 14.42
N LEU A 261 13.31 3.96 15.59
CA LEU A 261 13.75 4.50 16.88
C LEU A 261 15.22 4.18 17.14
N GLY A 262 15.68 2.97 16.82
CA GLY A 262 17.08 2.58 16.91
C GLY A 262 17.97 3.55 16.13
N ILE A 263 17.69 3.72 14.83
CA ILE A 263 18.42 4.65 13.95
C ILE A 263 18.38 6.08 14.50
N ALA A 264 17.20 6.55 14.90
CA ALA A 264 17.00 7.91 15.40
C ALA A 264 17.74 8.20 16.70
N THR A 265 17.87 7.21 17.60
CA THR A 265 18.59 7.39 18.87
C THR A 265 20.10 7.34 18.73
N THR A 266 20.61 6.81 17.61
CA THR A 266 22.05 6.77 17.33
C THR A 266 22.60 8.05 16.71
N ARG A 267 21.73 8.98 16.28
CA ARG A 267 22.09 10.30 15.76
C ARG A 267 22.10 11.37 16.83
#